data_AF-B9TMN8-F1
#
_entry.id   AF-B9TMN8-F1
#
_cell.length_a   1.000
_cell.length_b   1.000
_cell.length_c   1.000
_cell.angle_alpha   90.00
_cell.angle_beta   90.00
_cell.angle_gamma   90.00
#
_symmetry.space_group_name_H-M   'P 1'
#
loop_
_entity.id
_entity.type
_entity.pdbx_description
1 polymer ?
#
loop_
_entity_poly.entity_id
_entity_poly.type
_entity_poly.pdbx_seq_one_letter_code
_entity_poly.pdbx_strand_id
1 'polypeptide(L)'
;MTQAGYLRPNTKADLSRSTEAEISRVCPGVRVEHPMPPENYSPLWGPIRSCNVGHASDAEIRRMGSSGGVVSALAIRLLETGAVDF
;
A
#
# COMPACT_ATOMS: atom_id res chain seq x y z
N MET A 1 -11.85 -0.38 -12.33
CA MET A 1 -10.46 -0.87 -12.44
C MET A 1 -10.38 -1.80 -13.64
N THR A 2 -9.25 -1.80 -14.36
CA THR A 2 -9.05 -2.77 -15.44
C THR A 2 -8.88 -4.18 -14.86
N GLN A 3 -9.02 -5.23 -15.67
CA GLN A 3 -8.73 -6.61 -15.24
C GLN A 3 -7.28 -6.78 -14.73
N ALA A 4 -6.37 -5.89 -15.11
CA ALA A 4 -4.99 -5.91 -14.65
C ALA A 4 -4.85 -5.46 -13.18
N GLY A 5 -5.90 -5.00 -12.49
CA GLY A 5 -5.81 -4.67 -11.06
C GLY A 5 -5.33 -3.25 -10.74
N TYR A 6 -5.17 -2.39 -11.73
CA TYR A 6 -4.78 -0.99 -11.54
C TYR A 6 -5.40 -0.05 -12.59
N LEU A 7 -5.32 1.24 -12.31
CA LEU A 7 -5.80 2.29 -13.22
C LEU A 7 -4.80 2.46 -14.37
N ARG A 8 -5.31 2.48 -15.60
CA ARG A 8 -4.56 2.82 -16.80
C ARG A 8 -5.05 4.17 -17.32
N PRO A 9 -4.18 5.05 -17.82
CA PRO A 9 -4.60 6.28 -18.46
C PRO A 9 -5.42 5.98 -19.71
N ASN A 10 -6.46 6.77 -19.95
CA ASN A 10 -7.24 6.73 -21.19
C ASN A 10 -6.77 7.84 -22.12
N THR A 11 -6.55 7.51 -23.39
CA THR A 11 -6.24 8.51 -24.42
C THR A 11 -7.48 9.33 -24.76
N LYS A 12 -7.33 10.64 -24.90
CA LYS A 12 -8.43 11.56 -25.30
C LYS A 12 -8.52 11.76 -26.82
N ALA A 13 -7.46 11.38 -27.53
CA ALA A 13 -7.34 11.44 -28.98
C ALA A 13 -6.37 10.33 -29.42
N ASP A 14 -6.40 10.00 -30.71
CA ASP A 14 -5.48 9.00 -31.28
C ASP A 14 -4.04 9.49 -31.17
N LEU A 15 -3.16 8.60 -30.70
CA LEU A 15 -1.72 8.85 -30.62
C LEU A 15 -1.04 8.29 -31.86
N SER A 16 -0.06 9.03 -32.39
CA SER A 16 0.83 8.48 -33.40
C SER A 16 1.71 7.38 -32.79
N ARG A 17 2.11 6.40 -33.60
CA ARG A 17 2.99 5.31 -33.15
C ARG A 17 4.32 5.80 -32.57
N SER A 18 4.88 6.88 -33.11
CA SER A 18 6.13 7.47 -32.60
C SER A 18 5.94 8.06 -31.21
N THR A 19 4.82 8.76 -30.98
CA THR A 19 4.47 9.32 -29.67
C THR A 19 4.25 8.20 -28.64
N GLU A 20 3.56 7.13 -29.00
CA GLU A 20 3.33 6.00 -28.10
C GLU A 20 4.64 5.27 -27.73
N ALA A 21 5.58 5.14 -28.68
CA ALA A 21 6.89 4.57 -28.42
C ALA A 21 7.72 5.43 -27.45
N GLU A 22 7.69 6.75 -27.61
CA GLU A 22 8.39 7.68 -26.72
C GLU A 22 7.82 7.64 -25.30
N ILE A 23 6.49 7.69 -25.16
CA ILE A 23 5.80 7.55 -23.87
C ILE A 23 6.19 6.24 -23.20
N SER A 24 6.14 5.12 -23.92
CA SER A 24 6.47 3.80 -23.39
C SER A 24 7.91 3.69 -22.89
N ARG A 25 8.83 4.47 -23.48
CA ARG A 25 10.26 4.47 -23.12
C ARG A 25 10.54 5.22 -21.82
N VAL A 26 9.72 6.20 -21.45
CA VAL A 26 9.90 7.05 -20.26
C VAL A 26 8.88 6.79 -19.16
N CYS A 27 7.77 6.10 -19.46
CA CYS A 27 6.69 5.89 -18.51
C CYS A 27 7.10 4.88 -17.43
N PRO A 28 7.19 5.27 -16.14
CA PRO A 28 7.47 4.32 -15.06
C PRO A 28 6.35 3.27 -14.92
N GLY A 29 5.13 3.61 -15.36
CA GLY A 29 3.95 2.73 -15.36
C GLY A 29 3.96 1.62 -16.41
N VAL A 30 4.91 1.61 -17.36
CA VAL A 30 4.94 0.60 -18.43
C VAL A 30 5.26 -0.80 -17.91
N ARG A 31 6.03 -0.88 -16.81
CA ARG A 31 6.40 -2.14 -16.13
C ARG A 31 5.60 -2.40 -14.85
N VAL A 32 4.60 -1.58 -14.55
CA VAL A 32 3.73 -1.81 -13.39
C VAL A 32 2.85 -3.00 -13.71
N GLU A 33 3.02 -4.05 -12.92
CA GLU A 33 2.26 -5.28 -12.99
C GLU A 33 1.61 -5.53 -11.62
N HIS A 34 0.44 -6.16 -11.65
CA HIS A 34 -0.27 -6.56 -10.45
C HIS A 34 -0.72 -8.02 -10.65
N PRO A 35 -0.24 -8.95 -9.80
CA PRO A 35 -0.60 -10.34 -9.94
C PRO A 35 -2.08 -10.55 -9.66
N MET A 36 -2.67 -11.58 -10.27
CA MET A 36 -4.09 -11.89 -10.07
C MET A 36 -4.39 -12.03 -8.58
N PRO A 37 -5.29 -11.20 -8.03
CA PRO A 37 -5.53 -11.17 -6.61
C PRO A 37 -6.27 -12.44 -6.13
N PRO A 38 -5.95 -12.97 -4.94
CA PRO A 38 -6.70 -14.08 -4.33
C PRO A 38 -8.12 -13.66 -3.94
N GLU A 39 -8.98 -14.63 -3.60
CA GLU A 39 -10.42 -14.41 -3.31
C GLU A 39 -10.72 -13.36 -2.21
N ASN A 40 -9.76 -13.10 -1.30
CA ASN A 40 -9.89 -12.12 -0.21
C ASN A 40 -8.97 -10.92 -0.40
N TYR A 41 -9.11 -10.23 -1.54
CA TYR A 41 -8.28 -9.08 -1.89
C TYR A 41 -9.14 -7.82 -2.03
N SER A 42 -8.83 -6.80 -1.24
CA SER A 42 -9.46 -5.48 -1.40
C SER A 42 -8.93 -4.80 -2.66
N PRO A 43 -9.79 -4.27 -3.53
CA PRO A 43 -9.34 -3.58 -4.74
C PRO A 43 -8.53 -2.31 -4.47
N LEU A 44 -8.67 -1.71 -3.27
CA LEU A 44 -7.92 -0.51 -2.88
C LEU A 44 -6.74 -0.82 -1.97
N TRP A 45 -6.93 -1.75 -1.03
CA TRP A 45 -5.99 -1.95 0.06
C TRP A 45 -5.18 -3.26 -0.03
N GLY A 46 -5.52 -4.13 -0.97
CA GLY A 46 -4.86 -5.40 -1.16
C GLY A 46 -5.24 -6.49 -0.15
N PRO A 47 -4.32 -7.40 0.19
CA PRO A 47 -4.63 -8.60 0.98
C PRO A 47 -4.70 -8.25 2.48
N ILE A 48 -5.76 -7.58 2.90
CA ILE A 48 -6.01 -7.24 4.30
C ILE A 48 -6.70 -8.43 4.99
N ARG A 49 -6.16 -8.86 6.14
CA ARG A 49 -6.84 -9.82 7.02
C ARG A 49 -8.02 -9.18 7.77
N SER A 50 -7.79 -8.01 8.34
CA SER A 50 -8.79 -7.22 9.05
C SER A 50 -8.34 -5.76 9.16
N CYS A 51 -9.28 -4.83 9.23
CA CYS A 51 -9.03 -3.43 9.55
C CYS A 51 -9.79 -3.08 10.83
N ASN A 52 -9.09 -2.55 11.83
CA ASN A 52 -9.63 -2.28 13.16
C ASN A 52 -9.24 -0.88 13.63
N VAL A 53 -10.04 -0.31 14.53
CA VAL A 53 -9.76 0.97 15.18
C VAL A 53 -9.35 0.70 16.63
N GLY A 54 -8.25 1.30 17.07
CA GLY A 54 -7.73 1.12 18.43
C GLY A 54 -6.63 2.12 18.77
N HIS A 55 -6.12 2.04 19.99
CA HIS A 55 -5.01 2.85 20.49
C HIS A 55 -4.17 2.04 21.50
N ALA A 56 -2.98 2.52 21.85
CA ALA A 56 -2.14 1.92 22.89
C ALA A 56 -2.87 1.89 24.24
N SER A 57 -2.78 0.77 24.95
CA SER A 57 -3.35 0.62 26.30
C SER A 57 -2.56 1.39 27.35
N ASP A 58 -1.26 1.54 27.15
CA ASP A 58 -0.41 2.41 27.96
C ASP A 58 -0.77 3.89 27.75
N ALA A 59 -1.04 4.60 28.85
CA ALA A 59 -1.55 5.96 28.82
C ALA A 59 -0.50 6.97 28.32
N GLU A 60 0.78 6.76 28.62
CA GLU A 60 1.84 7.64 28.17
C GLU A 60 2.10 7.47 26.68
N ILE A 61 2.17 6.23 26.20
CA ILE A 61 2.33 5.92 24.77
C ILE A 61 1.14 6.44 23.97
N ARG A 62 -0.09 6.26 24.46
CA ARG A 62 -1.28 6.78 23.79
C ARG A 62 -1.24 8.30 23.63
N ARG A 63 -0.79 9.02 24.67
CA ARG A 63 -0.77 10.49 24.72
C ARG A 63 0.36 11.07 23.86
N MET A 64 1.53 10.45 23.88
CA MET A 64 2.71 10.93 23.15
C MET A 64 2.78 10.43 21.71
N GLY A 65 2.20 9.26 21.45
CA GLY A 65 2.26 8.59 20.16
C GLY A 65 1.28 9.17 19.14
N SER A 66 1.74 9.27 17.89
CA SER A 66 0.88 9.64 16.77
C SER A 66 -0.25 8.64 16.57
N SER A 67 -1.44 9.12 16.20
CA SER A 67 -2.63 8.29 15.90
C SER A 67 -2.97 7.26 16.99
N GLY A 68 -2.76 7.62 18.26
CA GLY A 68 -3.04 6.75 19.40
C GLY A 68 -1.90 5.80 19.79
N GLY A 69 -0.72 5.94 19.19
CA GLY A 69 0.51 5.28 19.64
C GLY A 69 0.63 3.80 19.31
N VAL A 70 -0.20 3.28 18.40
CA VAL A 70 -0.24 1.83 18.06
C VAL A 70 1.12 1.33 17.55
N VAL A 71 1.77 2.07 16.65
CA VAL A 71 3.08 1.68 16.09
C VAL A 71 4.14 1.63 17.19
N SER A 72 4.18 2.63 18.07
CA SER A 72 5.13 2.68 19.18
C SER A 72 4.91 1.52 20.15
N ALA A 73 3.65 1.23 20.53
CA ALA A 73 3.31 0.12 21.41
C ALA A 73 3.72 -1.24 20.82
N LEU A 74 3.51 -1.45 19.51
CA LEU A 74 3.95 -2.66 18.82
C LEU A 74 5.47 -2.80 18.79
N ALA A 75 6.20 -1.72 18.47
CA ALA A 75 7.65 -1.74 18.43
C ALA A 75 8.26 -2.08 19.79
N ILE A 76 7.78 -1.43 20.86
CA ILE A 76 8.20 -1.71 22.24
C ILE A 76 7.95 -3.19 22.59
N ARG A 77 6.74 -3.69 22.30
CA ARG A 77 6.39 -5.10 22.57
C ARG A 77 7.31 -6.07 21.84
N LEU A 78 7.65 -5.79 20.58
CA LEU A 78 8.53 -6.66 19.79
C LEU A 78 9.96 -6.69 20.35
N LEU A 79 10.48 -5.54 20.80
CA LEU A 79 11.79 -5.45 21.47
C LEU A 79 11.78 -6.19 22.82
N GLU A 80 10.78 -5.95 23.67
CA GLU A 80 10.65 -6.60 24.97
C GLU A 80 10.51 -8.13 24.87
N THR A 81 9.88 -8.61 23.81
CA THR A 81 9.71 -10.06 23.57
C THR A 81 10.88 -10.70 22.83
N GLY A 82 11.86 -9.91 22.36
CA GLY A 82 12.96 -10.39 21.54
C GLY A 82 12.53 -10.90 20.16
N ALA A 83 11.34 -10.49 19.67
CA ALA A 83 10.89 -10.80 18.32
C ALA A 83 11.66 -10.01 17.25
N VAL A 84 12.28 -8.89 17.66
CA VAL A 84 13.21 -8.07 16.86
C VAL A 84 14.37 -7.62 17.74
N ASP A 85 15.48 -7.24 17.11
CA ASP A 85 16.68 -6.65 17.72
C ASP A 85 16.64 -5.12 17.71
N PHE A 86 17.64 -4.51 18.36
CA PHE A 86 17.82 -3.06 18.49
C PHE A 86 18.78 -2.51 17.43
#